data_AF-A0A523ZPN1-F1
#
_entry.id   AF-A0A523ZPN1-F1
#
_cell.length_a   1.000
_cell.length_b   1.000
_cell.length_c   1.000
_cell.angle_alpha   90.00
_cell.angle_beta   90.00
_cell.angle_gamma   90.00
#
_symmetry.space_group_name_H-M   'P 1'
#
loop_
_entity.id
_entity.type
_entity.pdbx_description
1 polymer ?
#
loop_
_entity_poly.entity_id
_entity_poly.type
_entity_poly.pdbx_seq_one_letter_code
_entity_poly.pdbx_strand_id
1 'polypeptide(L)' 'MTYARPDSMSLVDTILSRRSIRNYEHNEIPKEVLDKILEAGRQAPSAMNRQPWHFVVVTDPSIKK' A
#
# COMPACT_ATOMS: atom_id res chain seq x y z
N MET A 1 27.99 6.29 7.28
CA MET A 1 26.76 6.59 8.03
C MET A 1 25.69 5.59 7.63
N THR A 2 25.64 4.46 8.32
CA THR A 2 24.62 3.42 8.12
C THR A 2 23.47 3.71 9.07
N TYR A 3 22.31 4.07 8.54
CA TYR A 3 21.11 4.24 9.35
C TYR A 3 20.49 2.85 9.54
N ALA A 4 20.92 2.15 10.60
CA ALA A 4 20.19 0.99 11.08
C ALA A 4 18.86 1.47 11.69
N ARG A 5 17.73 1.04 11.14
CA ARG A 5 16.42 1.15 11.80
C ARG A 5 16.12 -0.16 12.54
N PRO A 6 15.49 -0.11 13.73
CA PRO A 6 15.26 -1.31 14.53
C PRO A 6 14.14 -2.16 13.89
N ASP A 7 14.42 -3.47 13.82
CA ASP A 7 13.51 -4.60 13.58
C ASP A 7 12.62 -4.58 12.32
N SER A 8 13.23 -4.52 11.13
CA SER A 8 12.51 -4.66 9.86
C SER A 8 13.04 -5.84 9.03
N MET A 9 12.14 -6.71 8.58
CA MET A 9 12.40 -7.67 7.49
C MET A 9 13.09 -6.96 6.32
N SER A 10 14.02 -7.63 5.63
CA SER A 10 14.66 -7.03 4.46
C SER A 10 13.62 -6.72 3.38
N LEU A 11 13.96 -5.84 2.43
CA LEU A 11 13.09 -5.56 1.28
C LEU A 11 12.72 -6.85 0.53
N VAL A 12 13.71 -7.73 0.34
CA VAL A 12 13.51 -9.01 -0.35
C VAL A 12 12.54 -9.88 0.44
N ASP A 13 12.74 -10.01 1.75
CA ASP A 13 11.85 -10.82 2.59
C ASP A 13 10.42 -10.25 2.63
N THR A 14 10.27 -8.93 2.61
CA THR A 14 8.97 -8.25 2.57
C THR A 14 8.22 -8.54 1.27
N ILE A 15 8.92 -8.53 0.13
CA ILE A 15 8.32 -8.86 -1.17
C ILE A 15 7.91 -10.34 -1.20
N LEU A 16 8.77 -11.24 -0.72
CA LEU A 16 8.52 -12.68 -0.72
C LEU A 16 7.47 -13.12 0.32
N SER A 17 7.30 -12.36 1.40
CA SER A 17 6.30 -12.66 2.43
C SER A 17 4.87 -12.31 1.99
N ARG A 18 4.69 -11.38 1.03
CA ARG A 18 3.37 -10.93 0.58
C ARG A 18 2.47 -12.11 0.17
N ARG A 19 1.27 -12.17 0.75
CA ARG A 19 0.22 -13.15 0.45
C ARG A 19 -1.04 -12.47 -0.06
N SER A 20 -1.86 -13.22 -0.79
CA SER A 20 -3.21 -12.78 -1.14
C SER A 20 -4.14 -13.12 0.01
N ILE A 21 -4.34 -12.17 0.93
CA ILE A 21 -5.20 -12.33 2.11
C ILE A 21 -6.67 -12.18 1.70
N ARG A 22 -7.53 -13.09 2.18
CA ARG A 22 -8.97 -13.14 1.85
C ARG A 22 -9.88 -12.84 3.03
N ASN A 23 -9.33 -12.71 4.23
CA ASN A 23 -10.07 -12.33 5.44
C ASN A 23 -9.23 -11.32 6.22
N TYR A 24 -9.83 -10.18 6.55
CA TYR A 24 -9.16 -9.06 7.23
C TYR A 24 -9.91 -8.74 8.52
N GLU A 25 -9.21 -8.15 9.48
CA GLU A 25 -9.82 -7.58 10.67
C GLU A 25 -10.70 -6.38 10.28
N HIS A 26 -11.73 -6.07 11.09
CA HIS A 26 -12.64 -4.95 10.85
C HIS A 26 -12.05 -3.58 11.26
N ASN A 27 -10.74 -3.51 11.42
CA ASN A 27 -10.04 -2.32 11.86
C ASN A 27 -9.82 -1.36 10.67
N GLU A 28 -10.05 -0.07 10.90
CA GLU A 28 -9.73 0.95 9.91
C GLU A 28 -8.21 1.11 9.76
N ILE A 29 -7.78 1.40 8.53
CA ILE A 29 -6.37 1.67 8.24
C ILE A 29 -6.09 3.14 8.61
N PRO A 30 -5.05 3.44 9.40
CA PRO A 30 -4.65 4.82 9.67
C PRO A 30 -4.39 5.61 8.39
N LYS A 31 -4.83 6.87 8.36
CA LYS A 31 -4.78 7.71 7.16
C LYS A 31 -3.36 7.83 6.60
N GLU A 32 -2.35 7.97 7.45
CA GLU A 32 -0.96 8.12 7.00
C GLU A 32 -0.42 6.86 6.31
N VAL A 33 -0.90 5.68 6.74
CA VAL A 33 -0.54 4.41 6.11
C VAL A 33 -1.18 4.31 4.74
N LEU A 34 -2.47 4.65 4.63
CA LEU A 34 -3.19 4.68 3.36
C LEU A 34 -2.54 5.65 2.36
N ASP A 35 -2.22 6.87 2.80
CA ASP A 35 -1.59 7.89 1.96
C ASP A 35 -0.22 7.41 1.42
N LYS A 36 0.57 6.71 2.24
CA LYS A 36 1.86 6.12 1.80
C LYS A 36 1.67 5.06 0.72
N ILE A 37 0.64 4.22 0.83
CA ILE A 37 0.33 3.19 -0.17
C ILE A 37 -0.06 3.84 -1.49
N LEU A 38 -0.92 4.86 -1.43
CA LEU A 38 -1.37 5.59 -2.62
C LEU A 38 -0.21 6.34 -3.29
N GLU A 39 0.67 6.98 -2.53
CA GLU A 39 1.85 7.65 -3.08
C GLU A 39 2.81 6.66 -3.75
N ALA A 40 3.02 5.49 -3.15
CA ALA A 40 3.82 4.43 -3.77
C ALA A 40 3.21 3.95 -5.10
N GLY A 41 1.88 3.79 -5.15
CA GLY A 41 1.16 3.46 -6.39
C GLY A 41 1.26 4.56 -7.45
N ARG A 42 1.15 5.84 -7.04
CA ARG A 42 1.27 7.00 -7.94
C ARG A 42 2.66 7.12 -8.57
N GLN A 43 3.71 6.74 -7.83
CA GLN A 43 5.10 6.74 -8.28
C GLN A 43 5.48 5.57 -9.19
N ALA A 44 4.55 4.63 -9.44
CA ALA A 44 4.80 3.57 -10.39
C ALA A 44 5.14 4.15 -11.78
N PRO A 45 6.01 3.50 -12.56
CA PRO A 45 6.30 3.95 -13.92
C PRO A 45 5.10 3.72 -14.85
N SER A 46 4.88 4.66 -15.76
CA SER A 46 3.88 4.52 -16.83
C SER A 46 4.48 4.94 -18.18
N ALA A 47 3.92 4.41 -19.26
CA ALA A 47 4.33 4.79 -20.61
C ALA A 47 4.23 6.31 -20.79
N MET A 48 5.34 6.95 -21.18
CA MET A 48 5.46 8.40 -21.32
C MET A 48 5.02 9.20 -20.07
N ASN A 49 5.11 8.60 -18.88
CA ASN A 49 4.65 9.19 -17.62
C ASN A 49 3.18 9.67 -17.64
N ARG A 50 2.32 9.01 -18.43
CA ARG A 50 0.90 9.40 -18.55
C ARG A 50 0.10 9.26 -17.26
N GLN A 51 0.56 8.43 -16.32
CA GLN A 51 -0.10 8.16 -15.04
C GLN A 51 -1.61 7.90 -15.20
N PRO A 52 -2.04 6.97 -16.08
CA PRO A 52 -3.44 6.82 -16.46
C PRO A 52 -4.31 6.18 -15.34
N TRP A 53 -3.74 5.91 -14.17
CA TRP A 53 -4.41 5.28 -13.05
C TRP A 53 -5.28 6.27 -12.28
N HIS A 54 -6.44 5.78 -11.87
CA HIS A 54 -7.29 6.42 -10.89
C HIS A 54 -7.40 5.48 -9.69
N PHE A 55 -7.12 6.00 -8.50
CA PHE A 55 -7.30 5.25 -7.25
C PHE A 55 -8.60 5.70 -6.60
N VAL A 56 -9.53 4.78 -6.40
CA VAL A 56 -10.80 5.03 -5.70
C VAL A 56 -10.74 4.32 -4.35
N VAL A 57 -10.78 5.09 -3.27
CA VAL A 57 -10.80 4.56 -1.90
C VAL A 57 -12.25 4.51 -1.43
N VAL A 58 -12.76 3.30 -1.18
CA VAL A 58 -14.10 3.09 -0.63
C VAL A 58 -13.97 2.81 0.87
N THR A 59 -14.31 3.78 1.70
CA THR A 59 -14.36 3.63 3.17
C THR A 59 -15.77 3.32 3.66
N ASP A 60 -16.78 3.94 3.07
CA ASP A 60 -18.19 3.78 3.44
C ASP A 60 -18.67 2.32 3.34
N PRO A 61 -19.05 1.69 4.48
CA PRO A 61 -19.57 0.33 4.51
C PRO A 61 -20.84 0.14 3.69
N SER A 62 -21.68 1.18 3.52
CA SER A 62 -22.93 1.09 2.76
C SER A 62 -22.69 0.88 1.26
N ILE A 63 -21.51 1.26 0.77
CA ILE A 63 -21.08 1.09 -0.63
C ILE A 63 -20.44 -0.29 -0.84
N LYS A 64 -19.92 -0.92 0.22
CA LYS A 64 -19.28 -2.25 0.17
C LYS A 64 -20.37 -3.33 0.18
N LYS A 65 -20.52 -4.07 -0.92
CA LYS A 65 -21.39 -5.24 -1.04
C LYS A 65 -20.71 -6.51 -0.57
#